data_AF-A0A2P5DV30-F1
#
_entry.id   AF-A0A2P5DV30-F1
#
_cell.length_a   1.000
_cell.length_b   1.000
_cell.length_c   1.000
_cell.angle_alpha   90.00
_cell.angle_beta   90.00
_cell.angle_gamma   90.00
#
_symmetry.space_group_name_H-M   'P 1'
#
loop_
_entity.id
_entity.type
_entity.pdbx_description
1 polymer ?
#
loop_
_entity_poly.entity_id
_entity_poly.type
_entity_poly.pdbx_seq_one_letter_code
_entity_poly.pdbx_strand_id
1 'polypeptide(L)'
;MAIISRQALVICVLIQQVLTSLAQTCSNHTFSANRHFSSCRDLPVLQAQLFWSYIPSTRSVNIAYKAAQESTGWVAWAVNPTGTGMVGSQAIIAFHNSNGNLTAYPTAITSYSPSMQPSSLSFQVANISAVYAKGEMTIFAVVGPLANVTSVNLVWQAGNSVSGNIPQAHPISGPNIQAMTTIDFLSA
;
A
#
# COMPACT_ATOMS: atom_id res chain seq x y z
N MET A 1 53.24 -14.51 27.39
CA MET A 1 52.08 -13.91 28.08
C MET A 1 51.64 -12.70 27.27
N ALA A 2 50.65 -12.85 26.40
CA ALA A 2 50.13 -11.75 25.58
C ALA A 2 49.03 -11.04 26.36
N ILE A 3 49.25 -9.77 26.70
CA ILE A 3 48.27 -8.91 27.35
C ILE A 3 47.29 -8.46 26.26
N ILE A 4 46.18 -9.18 26.12
CA ILE A 4 45.11 -8.78 25.22
C ILE A 4 44.39 -7.59 25.86
N SER A 5 44.53 -6.43 25.21
CA SER A 5 43.94 -5.16 25.63
C SER A 5 42.41 -5.25 25.74
N ARG A 6 41.89 -4.98 26.93
CA ARG A 6 40.45 -4.87 27.24
C ARG A 6 39.71 -3.79 26.42
N GLN A 7 40.41 -2.94 25.69
CA GLN A 7 39.80 -1.83 24.95
C GLN A 7 39.21 -2.28 23.60
N ALA A 8 39.65 -3.40 23.03
CA ALA A 8 39.12 -3.90 21.74
C ALA A 8 37.69 -4.46 21.85
N LEU A 9 37.23 -4.82 23.05
CA LEU A 9 35.90 -5.40 23.27
C LEU A 9 34.79 -4.34 23.30
N VAL A 10 35.12 -3.07 23.60
CA VAL A 10 34.13 -1.99 23.78
C VAL A 10 33.65 -1.45 22.43
N ILE A 11 34.47 -1.50 21.39
CA ILE A 11 34.11 -0.99 20.05
C ILE A 11 33.11 -1.92 19.34
N CYS A 12 33.09 -3.22 19.66
CA CYS A 12 32.16 -4.17 19.05
C CYS A 12 30.71 -4.03 19.56
N VAL A 13 30.51 -3.43 20.75
CA VAL A 13 29.18 -3.26 21.35
C VAL A 13 28.43 -2.05 20.77
N LEU A 14 29.14 -1.07 20.22
CA LEU A 14 28.51 0.13 19.63
C LEU A 14 27.97 -0.09 18.21
N ILE A 15 28.30 -1.21 17.57
CA ILE A 15 27.76 -1.60 16.24
C ILE A 15 26.42 -2.35 16.38
N GLN A 16 26.02 -2.72 17.60
CA GLN A 16 24.71 -3.33 17.90
C GLN A 16 23.62 -2.28 18.16
N GLN A 17 23.63 -1.14 17.46
CA GLN A 17 22.36 -0.44 17.22
C GLN A 17 21.55 -1.30 16.25
N VAL A 18 21.02 -2.39 16.81
CA VAL A 18 19.98 -3.21 16.24
C VAL A 18 18.86 -2.23 15.90
N LEU A 19 18.70 -1.95 14.61
CA LEU A 19 17.44 -1.50 14.06
C LEU A 19 16.44 -2.63 14.33
N THR A 20 15.94 -2.72 15.56
CA THR A 20 14.68 -3.39 15.83
C THR A 20 13.61 -2.47 15.25
N SER A 21 13.44 -2.50 13.93
CA SER A 21 12.13 -2.19 13.38
C SER A 21 11.20 -3.24 13.99
N LEU A 22 10.50 -2.89 15.06
CA LEU A 22 9.32 -3.62 15.49
C LEU A 22 8.41 -3.61 14.25
N ALA A 23 8.43 -4.69 13.47
CA ALA A 23 7.46 -4.88 12.41
C ALA A 23 6.10 -4.89 13.12
N GLN A 24 5.40 -3.76 13.11
CA GLN A 24 4.07 -3.69 13.65
C GLN A 24 3.19 -4.54 12.74
N THR A 25 2.82 -5.72 13.21
CA THR A 25 1.76 -6.49 12.57
C THR A 25 0.51 -5.64 12.48
N CYS A 26 -0.27 -5.84 11.42
CA CYS A 26 -1.45 -5.02 11.19
C CYS A 26 -2.42 -5.05 12.39
N SER A 27 -2.49 -6.16 13.13
CA SER A 27 -3.36 -6.34 14.30
C SER A 27 -3.10 -5.35 15.44
N ASN A 28 -1.89 -4.79 15.52
CA ASN A 28 -1.52 -3.82 16.56
C ASN A 28 -1.68 -2.37 16.10
N HIS A 29 -2.13 -2.13 14.87
CA HIS A 29 -2.28 -0.79 14.33
C HIS A 29 -3.62 -0.17 14.73
N THR A 30 -3.57 1.06 15.23
CA THR A 30 -4.76 1.87 15.52
C THR A 30 -4.72 3.12 14.65
N PHE A 31 -5.78 3.33 13.87
CA PHE A 31 -5.93 4.55 13.10
C PHE A 31 -6.44 5.69 13.98
N SER A 32 -6.04 6.91 13.64
CA SER A 32 -6.63 8.12 14.23
C SER A 32 -8.06 8.37 13.74
N ALA A 33 -8.73 9.37 14.33
CA ALA A 33 -10.07 9.82 13.93
C ALA A 33 -11.16 8.73 13.95
N ASN A 34 -11.10 7.82 14.93
CA ASN A 34 -12.08 6.74 15.14
C ASN A 34 -12.26 5.82 13.92
N ARG A 35 -11.25 5.69 13.06
CA ARG A 35 -11.27 4.71 11.97
C ARG A 35 -10.97 3.33 12.54
N HIS A 36 -11.91 2.41 12.36
CA HIS A 36 -11.79 1.03 12.81
C HIS A 36 -12.05 0.09 11.63
N PHE A 37 -11.25 -0.98 11.55
CA PHE A 37 -11.41 -2.04 10.56
C PHE A 37 -11.48 -3.39 11.26
N SER A 38 -12.48 -4.20 10.91
CA SER A 38 -12.71 -5.54 11.47
C SER A 38 -11.62 -6.55 11.13
N SER A 39 -10.89 -6.33 10.04
CA SER A 39 -9.95 -7.30 9.47
C SER A 39 -8.72 -6.58 8.95
N CYS A 40 -7.58 -7.27 8.97
CA CYS A 40 -6.34 -6.76 8.40
C CYS A 40 -5.42 -7.90 7.95
N ARG A 41 -4.48 -7.58 7.07
CA ARG A 41 -3.45 -8.50 6.59
C ARG A 41 -2.17 -7.75 6.25
N ASP A 42 -1.05 -8.23 6.77
CA ASP A 42 0.27 -7.83 6.31
C ASP A 42 0.51 -8.41 4.91
N LEU A 43 0.92 -7.56 3.97
CA LEU A 43 1.25 -7.97 2.60
C LEU A 43 2.72 -8.37 2.53
N PRO A 44 3.07 -9.41 1.75
CA PRO A 44 4.39 -10.06 1.85
C PRO A 44 5.55 -9.19 1.35
N VAL A 45 5.26 -8.13 0.60
CA VAL A 45 6.26 -7.27 -0.04
C VAL A 45 5.84 -5.81 0.00
N LEU A 46 6.82 -4.93 -0.20
CA LEU A 46 6.66 -3.46 -0.17
C LEU A 46 6.27 -2.87 1.19
N GLN A 47 6.49 -3.62 2.29
CA GLN A 47 6.18 -3.18 3.66
C GLN A 47 4.75 -2.62 3.74
N ALA A 48 3.81 -3.36 3.15
CA ALA A 48 2.45 -2.91 2.94
C ALA A 48 1.47 -3.70 3.80
N GLN A 49 0.37 -3.06 4.16
CA GLN A 49 -0.67 -3.59 5.03
C GLN A 49 -2.02 -3.21 4.44
N LEU A 50 -2.97 -4.14 4.49
CA LEU A 50 -4.35 -3.90 4.09
C LEU A 50 -5.26 -4.11 5.28
N PHE A 51 -6.16 -3.17 5.50
CA PHE A 51 -7.21 -3.21 6.51
C PHE A 51 -8.54 -3.10 5.80
N TRP A 52 -9.56 -3.82 6.27
CA TRP A 52 -10.86 -3.73 5.64
C TRP A 52 -12.03 -4.04 6.59
N SER A 53 -13.21 -3.61 6.16
CA SER A 53 -14.49 -4.03 6.70
C SER A 53 -15.49 -4.16 5.57
N TYR A 54 -16.09 -5.34 5.47
CA TYR A 54 -17.15 -5.58 4.51
C TYR A 54 -18.45 -4.91 4.98
N ILE A 55 -19.17 -4.29 4.05
CA ILE A 55 -20.44 -3.59 4.29
C ILE A 55 -21.54 -4.37 3.55
N PRO A 56 -22.27 -5.27 4.24
CA PRO A 56 -23.24 -6.16 3.58
C PRO A 56 -24.37 -5.43 2.85
N SER A 57 -24.85 -4.31 3.41
CA SER A 57 -26.00 -3.57 2.86
C SER A 57 -25.75 -2.99 1.47
N THR A 58 -24.50 -2.58 1.18
CA THR A 58 -24.10 -2.03 -0.12
C THR A 58 -23.21 -2.97 -0.93
N ARG A 59 -22.86 -4.13 -0.35
CA ARG A 59 -21.88 -5.09 -0.89
C ARG A 59 -20.53 -4.43 -1.21
N SER A 60 -20.16 -3.44 -0.41
CA SER A 60 -18.92 -2.67 -0.56
C SER A 60 -17.90 -3.06 0.50
N VAL A 61 -16.66 -2.63 0.31
CA VAL A 61 -15.57 -2.83 1.26
C VAL A 61 -15.01 -1.46 1.62
N ASN A 62 -15.02 -1.13 2.91
CA ASN A 62 -14.26 0.01 3.42
C ASN A 62 -12.82 -0.47 3.63
N ILE A 63 -11.83 0.19 3.01
CA ILE A 63 -10.43 -0.20 3.05
C ILE A 63 -9.54 0.89 3.64
N ALA A 64 -8.44 0.45 4.24
CA ALA A 64 -7.21 1.24 4.35
C ALA A 64 -6.05 0.43 3.80
N TYR A 65 -5.37 0.96 2.79
CA TYR A 65 -4.12 0.40 2.27
C TYR A 65 -2.97 1.29 2.69
N LYS A 66 -2.03 0.74 3.44
CA LYS A 66 -0.89 1.44 4.04
C LYS A 66 0.40 0.83 3.53
N ALA A 67 1.38 1.65 3.17
CA ALA A 67 2.70 1.16 2.79
C ALA A 67 3.81 2.17 3.14
N ALA A 68 5.00 1.67 3.44
CA ALA A 68 6.19 2.49 3.56
C ALA A 68 6.51 3.17 2.23
N GLN A 69 6.68 4.49 2.24
CA GLN A 69 6.98 5.27 1.04
C GLN A 69 7.60 6.63 1.40
N GLU A 70 8.57 7.06 0.60
CA GLU A 70 9.14 8.39 0.70
C GLU A 70 8.16 9.45 0.19
N SER A 71 8.25 10.68 0.70
CA SER A 71 7.33 11.76 0.33
C SER A 71 7.35 12.11 -1.17
N THR A 72 8.42 11.77 -1.89
CA THR A 72 8.59 11.96 -3.35
C THR A 72 8.00 10.83 -4.20
N GLY A 73 7.63 9.72 -3.57
CA GLY A 73 7.08 8.55 -4.23
C GLY A 73 5.56 8.53 -4.29
N TRP A 74 5.04 7.37 -4.63
CA TRP A 74 3.61 7.09 -4.73
C TRP A 74 3.31 5.65 -4.32
N VAL A 75 2.08 5.41 -3.88
CA VAL A 75 1.58 4.06 -3.58
C VAL A 75 0.24 3.82 -4.27
N ALA A 76 -0.06 2.58 -4.64
CA ALA A 76 -1.32 2.22 -5.27
C ALA A 76 -1.88 0.91 -4.70
N TRP A 77 -3.19 0.92 -4.47
CA TRP A 77 -3.99 -0.27 -4.20
C TRP A 77 -4.89 -0.53 -5.40
N ALA A 78 -5.03 -1.78 -5.85
CA ALA A 78 -5.81 -2.08 -7.03
C ALA A 78 -6.50 -3.44 -6.98
N VAL A 79 -7.63 -3.53 -7.69
CA VAL A 79 -8.31 -4.79 -8.01
C VAL A 79 -8.21 -5.05 -9.49
N ASN A 80 -7.81 -6.26 -9.87
CA ASN A 80 -7.87 -6.70 -11.26
C ASN A 80 -9.09 -7.64 -11.46
N PRO A 81 -10.18 -7.16 -12.09
CA PRO A 81 -11.37 -7.97 -12.31
C PRO A 81 -11.20 -9.03 -13.41
N THR A 82 -10.14 -8.95 -14.21
CA THR A 82 -9.96 -9.78 -15.43
C THR A 82 -8.74 -10.71 -15.37
N GLY A 83 -7.88 -10.57 -14.36
CA GLY A 83 -6.64 -11.34 -14.24
C GLY A 83 -5.95 -11.10 -12.90
N THR A 84 -4.75 -11.62 -12.73
CA THR A 84 -3.98 -11.56 -11.46
C THR A 84 -2.80 -10.59 -11.49
N GLY A 85 -2.46 -10.05 -12.66
CA GLY A 85 -1.29 -9.19 -12.87
C GLY A 85 -1.62 -7.69 -12.98
N MET A 86 -0.63 -6.90 -13.41
CA MET A 86 -0.76 -5.45 -13.54
C MET A 86 -1.83 -5.01 -14.55
N VAL A 87 -1.77 -5.53 -15.79
CA VAL A 87 -2.68 -5.11 -16.87
C VAL A 87 -4.11 -5.58 -16.59
N GLY A 88 -5.06 -4.65 -16.70
CA GLY A 88 -6.47 -4.84 -16.33
C GLY A 88 -6.80 -4.37 -14.91
N SER A 89 -5.80 -4.02 -14.10
CA SER A 89 -6.02 -3.52 -12.75
C SER A 89 -6.73 -2.17 -12.74
N GLN A 90 -7.56 -1.97 -11.73
CA GLN A 90 -8.31 -0.75 -11.47
C GLN A 90 -7.89 -0.25 -10.10
N ALA A 91 -7.16 0.87 -10.08
CA ALA A 91 -6.34 1.28 -8.96
C ALA A 91 -6.87 2.57 -8.32
N ILE A 92 -6.54 2.75 -7.04
CA ILE A 92 -6.53 4.03 -6.35
C ILE A 92 -5.06 4.31 -6.04
N ILE A 93 -4.57 5.46 -6.51
CA ILE A 93 -3.19 5.88 -6.32
C ILE A 93 -3.13 7.09 -5.37
N ALA A 94 -2.07 7.21 -4.60
CA ALA A 94 -1.80 8.37 -3.76
C ALA A 94 -0.34 8.82 -3.83
N PHE A 95 -0.14 10.14 -3.80
CA PHE A 95 1.17 10.80 -3.85
C PHE A 95 1.07 12.27 -3.46
N HIS A 96 2.18 12.91 -3.10
CA HIS A 96 2.23 14.37 -2.98
C HIS A 96 2.32 15.03 -4.36
N ASN A 97 1.37 15.91 -4.67
CA ASN A 97 1.42 16.70 -5.88
C ASN A 97 2.49 17.80 -5.81
N SER A 98 2.69 18.53 -6.90
CA SER A 98 3.68 19.59 -7.06
C SER A 98 3.53 20.74 -6.06
N ASN A 99 2.35 20.91 -5.48
CA ASN A 99 2.08 21.91 -4.46
C ASN A 99 2.33 21.37 -3.03
N GLY A 100 2.83 20.14 -2.90
CA GLY A 100 3.07 19.45 -1.62
C GLY A 100 1.81 18.83 -1.00
N ASN A 101 0.64 18.99 -1.62
CA ASN A 101 -0.60 18.43 -1.09
C ASN A 101 -0.70 16.93 -1.43
N LEU A 102 -1.15 16.14 -0.47
CA LEU A 102 -1.42 14.73 -0.70
C LEU A 102 -2.70 14.56 -1.53
N THR A 103 -2.58 13.92 -2.68
CA THR A 103 -3.67 13.65 -3.61
C THR A 103 -3.91 12.14 -3.70
N ALA A 104 -5.17 11.74 -3.85
CA ALA A 104 -5.53 10.36 -4.22
C ALA A 104 -6.70 10.33 -5.19
N TYR A 105 -6.66 9.44 -6.19
CA TYR A 105 -7.71 9.30 -7.20
C TYR A 105 -7.74 7.90 -7.84
N PRO A 106 -8.87 7.51 -8.45
CA PRO A 106 -8.96 6.25 -9.18
C PRO A 106 -8.34 6.37 -10.59
N THR A 107 -7.69 5.30 -11.06
CA THR A 107 -7.10 5.19 -12.41
C THR A 107 -7.17 3.75 -12.91
N ALA A 108 -7.38 3.57 -14.23
CA ALA A 108 -7.32 2.27 -14.89
C ALA A 108 -5.91 1.96 -15.39
N ILE A 109 -5.45 0.73 -15.21
CA ILE A 109 -4.15 0.23 -15.65
C ILE A 109 -4.36 -0.70 -16.84
N THR A 110 -4.40 -0.12 -18.03
CA THR A 110 -4.77 -0.83 -19.27
C THR A 110 -3.58 -1.38 -20.05
N SER A 111 -2.35 -1.04 -19.64
CA SER A 111 -1.10 -1.50 -20.26
C SER A 111 0.05 -1.46 -19.24
N TYR A 112 1.26 -1.82 -19.67
CA TYR A 112 2.49 -1.64 -18.87
C TYR A 112 2.98 -0.18 -18.81
N SER A 113 2.43 0.70 -19.64
CA SER A 113 2.70 2.14 -19.65
C SER A 113 1.38 2.91 -19.71
N PRO A 114 0.53 2.81 -18.67
CA PRO A 114 -0.75 3.51 -18.62
C PRO A 114 -0.54 5.03 -18.49
N SER A 115 -1.58 5.82 -18.75
CA SER A 115 -1.51 7.29 -18.61
C SER A 115 -1.33 7.75 -17.15
N MET A 116 -1.73 6.92 -16.18
CA MET A 116 -1.78 7.21 -14.75
C MET A 116 -2.65 8.44 -14.39
N GLN A 117 -3.50 8.88 -15.32
CA GLN A 117 -4.45 9.97 -15.15
C GLN A 117 -5.74 9.47 -14.46
N PRO A 118 -6.50 10.35 -13.77
CA PRO A 118 -7.78 9.97 -13.22
C PRO A 118 -8.72 9.38 -14.28
N SER A 119 -9.38 8.26 -13.95
CA SER A 119 -10.35 7.62 -14.85
C SER A 119 -11.45 6.90 -14.08
N SER A 120 -12.59 6.68 -14.73
CA SER A 120 -13.66 5.84 -14.19
C SER A 120 -13.22 4.37 -14.11
N LEU A 121 -13.74 3.68 -13.09
CA LEU A 121 -13.54 2.24 -12.86
C LEU A 121 -14.86 1.49 -13.14
N SER A 122 -14.79 0.17 -13.31
CA SER A 122 -15.99 -0.66 -13.50
C SER A 122 -16.77 -0.90 -12.20
N PHE A 123 -16.18 -0.60 -11.05
CA PHE A 123 -16.84 -0.58 -9.75
C PHE A 123 -16.80 0.83 -9.15
N GLN A 124 -17.74 1.15 -8.26
CA GLN A 124 -17.76 2.45 -7.61
C GLN A 124 -16.64 2.56 -6.57
N VAL A 125 -16.10 3.77 -6.45
CA VAL A 125 -15.16 4.15 -5.40
C VAL A 125 -15.63 5.47 -4.80
N ALA A 126 -15.79 5.48 -3.48
CA ALA A 126 -16.25 6.64 -2.72
C ALA A 126 -15.33 6.90 -1.53
N ASN A 127 -15.48 8.09 -0.91
CA ASN A 127 -14.77 8.49 0.31
C ASN A 127 -13.24 8.34 0.21
N ILE A 128 -12.69 8.61 -0.97
CA ILE A 128 -11.24 8.55 -1.20
C ILE A 128 -10.57 9.63 -0.35
N SER A 129 -9.60 9.21 0.44
CA SER A 129 -8.71 10.11 1.17
C SER A 129 -7.35 9.44 1.33
N ALA A 130 -6.31 10.24 1.57
CA ALA A 130 -4.99 9.72 1.88
C ALA A 130 -4.35 10.51 3.01
N VAL A 131 -3.45 9.87 3.74
CA VAL A 131 -2.60 10.51 4.75
C VAL A 131 -1.15 10.07 4.57
N TYR A 132 -0.24 10.96 4.92
CA TYR A 132 1.20 10.68 4.98
C TYR A 132 1.70 10.97 6.38
N ALA A 133 2.31 9.99 7.02
CA ALA A 133 2.90 10.16 8.33
C ALA A 133 4.02 9.15 8.54
N LYS A 134 5.13 9.59 9.17
CA LYS A 134 6.22 8.71 9.61
C LYS A 134 6.80 7.81 8.51
N GLY A 135 6.91 8.30 7.27
CA GLY A 135 7.45 7.52 6.16
C GLY A 135 6.46 6.52 5.55
N GLU A 136 5.17 6.67 5.83
CA GLU A 136 4.13 5.76 5.35
C GLU A 136 3.00 6.56 4.68
N MET A 137 2.56 6.10 3.51
CA MET A 137 1.34 6.57 2.84
C MET A 137 0.20 5.61 3.13
N THR A 138 -0.98 6.15 3.47
CA THR A 138 -2.20 5.35 3.62
C THR A 138 -3.29 5.90 2.71
N ILE A 139 -3.88 5.03 1.90
CA ILE A 139 -5.08 5.27 1.09
C ILE A 139 -6.28 4.73 1.84
N PHE A 140 -7.36 5.50 1.89
CA PHE A 140 -8.66 5.05 2.38
C PHE A 140 -9.71 5.22 1.30
N ALA A 141 -10.63 4.27 1.21
CA ALA A 141 -11.75 4.34 0.28
C ALA A 141 -12.85 3.34 0.65
N VAL A 142 -14.06 3.56 0.13
CA VAL A 142 -15.11 2.55 0.05
C VAL A 142 -15.21 2.10 -1.40
N VAL A 143 -15.02 0.79 -1.64
CA VAL A 143 -14.99 0.20 -2.99
C VAL A 143 -16.10 -0.81 -3.17
N GLY A 144 -16.66 -0.88 -4.38
CA GLY A 144 -17.66 -1.87 -4.77
C GLY A 144 -19.04 -1.26 -5.05
N PRO A 145 -20.05 -2.09 -5.37
CA PRO A 145 -20.02 -3.54 -5.31
C PRO A 145 -19.01 -4.18 -6.25
N LEU A 146 -18.35 -5.25 -5.80
CA LEU A 146 -17.38 -6.01 -6.58
C LEU A 146 -18.10 -7.17 -7.28
N ALA A 147 -17.76 -7.42 -8.54
CA ALA A 147 -18.51 -8.34 -9.41
C ALA A 147 -18.48 -9.81 -8.94
N ASN A 148 -17.37 -10.24 -8.33
CA ASN A 148 -17.20 -11.58 -7.76
C ASN A 148 -17.31 -11.51 -6.23
N VAL A 149 -18.00 -12.51 -5.66
CA VAL A 149 -18.84 -12.44 -4.45
C VAL A 149 -18.16 -11.91 -3.17
N THR A 150 -16.83 -11.89 -3.09
CA THR A 150 -15.98 -11.11 -2.16
C THR A 150 -14.49 -11.41 -2.35
N SER A 151 -14.17 -12.45 -3.12
CA SER A 151 -12.80 -12.77 -3.54
C SER A 151 -12.37 -11.97 -4.77
N VAL A 152 -11.25 -11.25 -4.66
CA VAL A 152 -10.68 -10.42 -5.72
C VAL A 152 -9.18 -10.64 -5.89
N ASN A 153 -8.70 -10.39 -7.10
CA ASN A 153 -7.27 -10.31 -7.37
C ASN A 153 -6.78 -8.93 -6.96
N LEU A 154 -6.02 -8.88 -5.88
CA LEU A 154 -5.42 -7.69 -5.32
C LEU A 154 -4.04 -7.50 -5.93
N VAL A 155 -3.77 -6.28 -6.41
CA VAL A 155 -2.46 -5.83 -6.86
C VAL A 155 -2.13 -4.56 -6.08
N TRP A 156 -0.88 -4.41 -5.65
CA TRP A 156 -0.42 -3.18 -5.02
C TRP A 156 0.94 -2.77 -5.57
N GLN A 157 1.23 -1.49 -5.55
CA GLN A 157 2.49 -0.98 -6.08
C GLN A 157 2.99 0.21 -5.27
N ALA A 158 4.29 0.42 -5.35
CA ALA A 158 4.97 1.61 -4.87
C ALA A 158 6.04 2.02 -5.89
N GLY A 159 6.15 3.31 -6.17
CA GLY A 159 7.18 3.87 -7.06
C GLY A 159 7.80 5.12 -6.45
N ASN A 160 9.04 5.44 -6.85
CA ASN A 160 9.87 6.39 -6.12
C ASN A 160 9.80 7.83 -6.64
N SER A 161 9.07 8.07 -7.73
CA SER A 161 9.02 9.38 -8.35
C SER A 161 7.66 9.72 -8.96
N VAL A 162 7.35 11.01 -8.89
CA VAL A 162 6.21 11.67 -9.53
C VAL A 162 6.76 12.83 -10.35
N SER A 163 6.33 12.97 -11.59
CA SER A 163 6.72 14.06 -12.48
C SER A 163 5.49 14.71 -13.09
N GLY A 164 5.37 16.03 -13.03
CA GLY A 164 4.21 16.75 -13.57
C GLY A 164 2.87 16.29 -12.99
N ASN A 165 2.83 15.92 -11.70
CA ASN A 165 1.67 15.31 -11.03
C ASN A 165 1.25 13.94 -11.58
N ILE A 166 2.17 13.25 -12.27
CA ILE A 166 1.94 11.91 -12.79
C ILE A 166 2.92 10.94 -12.13
N PRO A 167 2.41 9.92 -11.42
CA PRO A 167 3.21 8.81 -10.93
C PRO A 167 4.02 8.15 -12.06
N GLN A 168 5.33 8.02 -11.85
CA GLN A 168 6.23 7.44 -12.84
C GLN A 168 6.36 5.93 -12.67
N ALA A 169 7.00 5.28 -13.63
CA ALA A 169 7.22 3.83 -13.62
C ALA A 169 7.85 3.38 -12.29
N HIS A 170 7.27 2.32 -11.70
CA HIS A 170 7.85 1.64 -10.55
C HIS A 170 8.93 0.64 -11.00
N PRO A 171 9.78 0.12 -10.09
CA PRO A 171 10.71 -0.95 -10.43
C PRO A 171 10.01 -2.16 -11.07
N ILE A 172 10.61 -2.72 -12.11
CA ILE A 172 10.07 -3.87 -12.87
C ILE A 172 10.70 -5.21 -12.42
N SER A 173 11.19 -5.27 -11.20
CA SER A 173 11.85 -6.44 -10.61
C SER A 173 11.62 -6.50 -9.10
N GLY A 174 12.03 -7.60 -8.47
CA GLY A 174 12.02 -7.76 -7.02
C GLY A 174 10.62 -7.68 -6.41
N PRO A 175 10.43 -6.94 -5.29
CA PRO A 175 9.15 -6.80 -4.61
C PRO A 175 7.97 -6.39 -5.50
N ASN A 176 8.17 -5.48 -6.46
CA ASN A 176 7.09 -4.95 -7.29
C ASN A 176 6.44 -6.01 -8.19
N ILE A 177 7.20 -6.98 -8.72
CA ILE A 177 6.63 -8.07 -9.54
C ILE A 177 5.95 -9.16 -8.70
N GLN A 178 6.16 -9.15 -7.37
CA GLN A 178 5.56 -10.08 -6.42
C GLN A 178 4.31 -9.50 -5.73
N ALA A 179 4.00 -8.22 -5.97
CA ALA A 179 2.97 -7.47 -5.27
C ALA A 179 1.56 -7.75 -5.81
N MET A 180 1.19 -9.03 -5.80
CA MET A 180 -0.10 -9.55 -6.23
C MET A 180 -0.54 -10.71 -5.35
N THR A 181 -1.84 -10.81 -5.09
CA THR A 181 -2.42 -11.92 -4.31
C THR A 181 -3.92 -12.01 -4.56
N THR A 182 -4.56 -13.01 -3.99
CA THR A 182 -6.02 -13.08 -3.90
C THR A 182 -6.44 -12.76 -2.47
N ILE A 183 -7.53 -12.02 -2.32
CA ILE A 183 -8.13 -11.72 -1.02
C ILE A 183 -9.62 -11.98 -1.08
N ASP A 184 -10.15 -12.67 -0.07
CA ASP A 184 -11.58 -12.74 0.20
C ASP A 184 -11.90 -11.80 1.36
N PHE A 185 -12.70 -10.77 1.08
CA PHE A 185 -13.06 -9.76 2.07
C PHE A 185 -14.03 -10.25 3.15
N LEU A 186 -14.54 -11.49 3.06
CA LEU A 186 -15.33 -12.13 4.13
C LEU A 186 -14.48 -13.02 5.05
N SER A 187 -13.33 -13.52 4.58
CA SER A 187 -12.43 -14.30 5.42
C SER A 187 -11.52 -13.36 6.20
N ALA A 188 -11.68 -13.33 7.52
CA ALA A 188 -10.76 -12.62 8.42
C ALA A 188 -9.39 -13.30 8.46
#